data_AF-A0A7S1RZ73-F1
#
_entry.id   AF-A0A7S1RZ73-F1
#
_cell.length_a   1.000
_cell.length_b   1.000
_cell.length_c   1.000
_cell.angle_alpha   90.00
_cell.angle_beta   90.00
_cell.angle_gamma   90.00
#
_symmetry.space_group_name_H-M   'P 1'
#
loop_
_entity.id
_entity.type
_entity.pdbx_description
1 polymer ?
#
loop_
_entity_poly.entity_id
_entity_poly.type
_entity_poly.pdbx_seq_one_letter_code
_entity_poly.pdbx_strand_id
1 'polypeptide(L)'
;QALSRECVRDWKAYYINYNRLKGWIKEMQEGSSKSSKEAATFFFEELETNLRRVDAFYLAQEGMLEQSIKELSQESENIVKETTSISKEKFKARQVLESIEKLRCFAEMNVDGFRKITKKFDKKVGSGDKESALQLPDGLQARMLEVVKTYYFADAEQRLDRLSNAIRNWQEGREAMMPPLVKKQLSHLSLGVPLLSQQEEKGPRIVLKTRKFFWKSFRWLVRNVGFLILSIAIALLAFADLSPKLTMRSYFTIWVTGCV
;
A
#
# COMPACT_ATOMS: atom_id res chain seq x y z
N GLN A 1 6.91 16.66 22.62
CA GLN A 1 7.68 15.58 21.95
C GLN A 1 6.87 15.08 20.77
N ALA A 2 7.13 15.60 19.58
CA ALA A 2 6.50 15.14 18.33
C ALA A 2 7.39 14.03 17.75
N LEU A 3 7.05 12.78 18.05
CA LEU A 3 7.56 11.64 17.29
C LEU A 3 6.95 11.74 15.89
N SER A 4 7.57 12.56 15.03
CA SER A 4 7.58 12.27 13.60
C SER A 4 8.32 10.94 13.47
N ARG A 5 7.58 9.84 13.73
CA ARG A 5 7.92 8.49 13.34
C ARG A 5 8.03 8.55 11.83
N GLU A 6 9.24 8.88 11.38
CA GLU A 6 9.57 8.88 9.97
C GLU A 6 9.21 7.46 9.52
N CYS A 7 8.16 7.36 8.68
CA CYS A 7 7.88 6.13 7.94
C CYS A 7 9.23 5.54 7.57
N VAL A 8 9.47 4.27 7.89
CA VAL A 8 10.66 3.57 7.41
C VAL A 8 10.62 3.70 5.88
N ARG A 9 11.41 4.63 5.33
CA ARG A 9 11.27 5.07 3.92
C ARG A 9 11.47 3.89 2.99
N ASP A 10 12.30 2.95 3.42
CA ASP A 10 12.64 1.71 2.75
C ASP A 10 11.43 0.78 2.57
N TRP A 11 10.43 0.86 3.44
CA TRP A 11 9.26 -0.03 3.41
C TRP A 11 8.02 0.61 2.77
N LYS A 12 8.17 1.78 2.13
CA LYS A 12 7.08 2.55 1.51
C LYS A 12 6.16 1.70 0.62
N ALA A 13 6.73 0.76 -0.14
CA ALA A 13 6.00 -0.11 -1.05
C ALA A 13 5.07 -1.14 -0.38
N TYR A 14 5.25 -1.38 0.92
CA TYR A 14 4.50 -2.37 1.69
C TYR A 14 3.43 -1.75 2.59
N TYR A 15 3.46 -0.44 2.82
CA TYR A 15 2.38 0.26 3.51
C TYR A 15 1.10 0.26 2.68
N ILE A 16 -0.04 0.37 3.36
CA ILE A 16 -1.33 0.60 2.75
C ILE A 16 -1.30 1.73 1.69
N ASN A 17 -1.84 1.44 0.50
CA ASN A 17 -1.97 2.37 -0.62
C ASN A 17 -3.08 3.40 -0.37
N TYR A 18 -2.94 4.20 0.69
CA TYR A 18 -3.98 5.11 1.18
C TYR A 18 -4.49 6.08 0.10
N ASN A 19 -3.58 6.63 -0.71
CA ASN A 19 -3.94 7.57 -1.77
C ASN A 19 -4.80 6.93 -2.87
N ARG A 20 -4.52 5.68 -3.22
CA ARG A 20 -5.30 4.94 -4.24
C ARG A 20 -6.69 4.61 -3.73
N LEU A 21 -6.78 4.10 -2.50
CA LEU A 21 -8.07 3.85 -1.84
C LEU A 21 -8.90 5.13 -1.69
N LYS A 22 -8.26 6.25 -1.35
CA LYS A 22 -8.90 7.56 -1.31
C LYS A 22 -9.41 8.00 -2.69
N GLY A 23 -8.68 7.68 -3.75
CA GLY A 23 -9.10 7.91 -5.14
C GLY A 23 -10.40 7.18 -5.46
N TRP A 24 -10.48 5.88 -5.16
CA TRP A 24 -11.71 5.11 -5.37
C TRP A 24 -12.90 5.65 -4.57
N ILE A 25 -12.67 6.11 -3.34
CA ILE A 25 -13.73 6.78 -2.56
C ILE A 25 -14.26 8.01 -3.29
N LYS A 26 -13.39 8.85 -3.87
CA LYS A 26 -13.85 10.03 -4.63
C LYS A 26 -14.63 9.65 -5.88
N GLU A 27 -14.16 8.65 -6.62
CA GLU A 27 -14.83 8.18 -7.84
C GLU A 27 -16.23 7.63 -7.54
N MET A 28 -16.42 6.98 -6.39
CA MET A 28 -17.76 6.59 -5.92
C MET A 28 -18.67 7.79 -5.63
N GLN A 29 -18.12 8.94 -5.23
CA GLN A 29 -18.93 10.13 -4.94
C GLN A 29 -19.30 10.93 -6.19
N GLU A 30 -18.42 10.96 -7.18
CA GLU A 30 -18.53 11.81 -8.37
C GLU A 30 -19.09 11.04 -9.59
N GLY A 31 -19.05 9.71 -9.55
CA GLY A 31 -19.43 8.85 -10.67
C GLY A 31 -20.94 8.67 -10.85
N SER A 32 -21.34 8.33 -12.07
CA SER A 32 -22.66 7.74 -12.36
C SER A 32 -22.90 6.44 -11.55
N SER A 33 -24.15 5.99 -11.42
CA SER A 33 -24.50 4.76 -10.70
C SER A 33 -23.67 3.53 -11.15
N LYS A 34 -23.43 3.37 -12.46
CA LYS A 34 -22.61 2.26 -12.98
C LYS A 34 -21.12 2.40 -12.59
N SER A 35 -20.53 3.57 -12.81
CA SER A 35 -19.12 3.81 -12.45
C SER A 35 -18.90 3.77 -10.93
N SER A 36 -19.88 4.19 -10.12
CA SER A 36 -19.80 4.09 -8.67
C SER A 36 -19.77 2.63 -8.19
N LYS A 37 -20.54 1.74 -8.84
CA LYS A 37 -20.49 0.29 -8.55
C LYS A 37 -19.13 -0.32 -8.92
N GLU A 38 -18.58 0.04 -10.07
CA GLU A 38 -17.26 -0.42 -10.50
C GLU A 38 -16.15 0.07 -9.55
N ALA A 39 -16.18 1.36 -9.16
CA ALA A 39 -15.24 1.93 -8.20
C ALA A 39 -15.33 1.28 -6.80
N ALA A 40 -16.54 0.89 -6.38
CA ALA A 40 -16.73 0.12 -5.15
C ALA A 40 -16.03 -1.22 -5.19
N THR A 41 -16.20 -1.98 -6.27
CA THR A 41 -15.52 -3.27 -6.47
C THR A 41 -14.00 -3.09 -6.39
N PHE A 42 -13.45 -2.13 -7.12
CA PHE A 42 -12.00 -1.87 -7.10
C PHE A 42 -11.50 -1.39 -5.73
N PHE A 43 -12.31 -0.65 -4.97
CA PHE A 43 -11.97 -0.27 -3.61
C PHE A 43 -11.82 -1.49 -2.71
N PHE A 44 -12.78 -2.42 -2.72
CA PHE A 44 -12.74 -3.61 -1.88
C PHE A 44 -11.62 -4.58 -2.28
N GLU A 45 -11.42 -4.80 -3.58
CA GLU A 45 -10.30 -5.62 -4.10
C GLU A 45 -8.93 -5.04 -3.68
N GLU A 46 -8.78 -3.71 -3.81
CA GLU A 46 -7.56 -3.03 -3.39
C GLU A 46 -7.38 -3.13 -1.88
N LEU A 47 -8.45 -2.98 -1.09
CA LEU A 47 -8.39 -3.06 0.37
C LEU A 47 -7.94 -4.45 0.86
N GLU A 48 -8.50 -5.52 0.30
CA GLU A 48 -8.11 -6.89 0.59
C GLU A 48 -6.65 -7.18 0.17
N THR A 49 -6.26 -6.70 -1.02
CA THR A 49 -4.88 -6.84 -1.52
C THR A 49 -3.89 -6.11 -0.60
N ASN A 50 -4.27 -4.94 -0.09
CA ASN A 50 -3.46 -4.20 0.87
C ASN A 50 -3.32 -4.96 2.20
N LEU A 51 -4.40 -5.54 2.73
CA LEU A 51 -4.34 -6.34 3.97
C LEU A 51 -3.36 -7.51 3.82
N ARG A 52 -3.51 -8.31 2.75
CA ARG A 52 -2.61 -9.44 2.48
C ARG A 52 -1.16 -9.02 2.32
N ARG A 53 -0.91 -7.92 1.61
CA ARG A 53 0.45 -7.42 1.37
C ARG A 53 1.12 -6.95 2.68
N VAL A 54 0.40 -6.20 3.50
CA VAL A 54 0.90 -5.70 4.79
C VAL A 54 1.24 -6.87 5.71
N ASP A 55 0.33 -7.85 5.82
CA ASP A 55 0.52 -9.01 6.68
C ASP A 55 1.66 -9.92 6.23
N ALA A 56 1.74 -10.21 4.92
CA ALA A 56 2.83 -11.00 4.36
C ALA A 56 4.19 -10.33 4.58
N PHE A 57 4.27 -9.00 4.40
CA PHE A 57 5.50 -8.26 4.67
C PHE A 57 5.86 -8.31 6.16
N TYR A 58 4.88 -8.08 7.05
CA TYR A 58 5.09 -8.15 8.49
C TYR A 58 5.66 -9.51 8.91
N LEU A 59 5.05 -10.61 8.47
CA LEU A 59 5.51 -11.97 8.77
C LEU A 59 6.92 -12.25 8.24
N ALA A 60 7.23 -11.79 7.03
CA ALA A 60 8.57 -11.94 6.47
C ALA A 60 9.62 -11.21 7.32
N GLN A 61 9.36 -9.96 7.72
CA GLN A 61 10.27 -9.20 8.57
C GLN A 61 10.44 -9.82 9.96
N GLU A 62 9.34 -10.27 10.56
CA GLU A 62 9.37 -10.95 11.86
C GLU A 62 10.18 -12.26 11.79
N GLY A 63 10.03 -13.04 10.72
CA GLY A 63 10.81 -14.25 10.50
C GLY A 63 12.32 -13.97 10.37
N MET A 64 12.70 -12.88 9.70
CA MET A 64 14.12 -12.46 9.63
C MET A 64 14.66 -12.09 11.02
N LEU A 65 13.87 -11.38 11.84
CA LEU A 65 14.26 -11.02 13.20
C LEU A 65 14.43 -12.28 14.08
N GLU A 66 13.51 -13.23 13.97
CA GLU A 66 13.62 -14.52 14.66
C GLU A 66 14.89 -15.28 14.27
N GLN A 67 15.25 -15.27 12.97
CA GLN A 67 16.47 -15.89 12.49
C GLN A 67 17.71 -15.18 13.05
N SER A 68 17.76 -13.85 13.00
CA SER A 68 18.88 -13.08 13.55
C SER A 68 19.08 -13.31 15.05
N ILE A 69 18.00 -13.49 15.81
CA ILE A 69 18.08 -13.83 17.24
C ILE A 69 18.66 -15.24 17.44
N LYS A 70 18.25 -16.22 16.63
CA LYS A 70 18.83 -17.58 16.71
C LYS A 70 20.32 -17.59 16.39
N GLU A 71 20.74 -16.86 15.36
CA GLU A 71 22.15 -16.71 14.98
C GLU A 71 22.97 -16.06 16.11
N LEU A 72 22.43 -15.03 16.77
CA LEU A 72 23.05 -14.41 17.95
C LEU A 72 23.27 -15.40 19.10
N SER A 73 22.28 -16.24 19.40
CA SER A 73 22.39 -17.25 20.44
C SER A 73 23.46 -18.30 20.09
N GLN A 74 23.45 -18.82 18.87
CA GLN A 74 24.40 -19.84 18.41
C GLN A 74 25.84 -19.34 18.36
N GLU A 75 26.07 -18.09 17.94
CA GLU A 75 27.40 -17.49 17.90
C GLU A 75 27.96 -17.31 19.32
N SER A 76 27.10 -17.01 20.30
CA SER A 76 27.51 -16.86 21.70
C SER A 76 27.87 -18.18 22.41
N GLU A 77 27.37 -19.31 21.93
CA GLU A 77 27.68 -20.66 22.47
C GLU A 77 29.01 -21.22 21.95
N ASN A 78 29.43 -20.83 20.75
CA ASN A 78 30.56 -21.47 20.03
C ASN A 78 31.91 -20.75 20.17
N ILE A 79 31.98 -19.58 20.82
CA ILE A 79 33.18 -18.73 20.82
C ILE A 79 33.90 -18.74 22.18
N VAL A 80 35.21 -19.05 22.15
CA VAL A 80 36.15 -18.67 23.21
C VAL A 80 36.21 -17.13 23.23
N LYS A 81 35.60 -16.52 24.24
CA LYS A 81 35.23 -15.10 24.28
C LYS A 81 36.43 -14.14 24.20
N GLU A 82 36.86 -13.80 22.99
CA GLU A 82 37.72 -12.64 22.74
C GLU A 82 36.92 -11.33 22.85
N THR A 83 37.56 -10.26 23.36
CA THR A 83 36.91 -8.95 23.58
C THR A 83 36.30 -8.34 22.31
N THR A 84 36.87 -8.64 21.15
CA THR A 84 36.40 -8.21 19.83
C THR A 84 35.15 -8.95 19.36
N SER A 85 34.91 -10.20 19.80
CA SER A 85 33.67 -10.94 19.51
C SER A 85 32.49 -10.34 20.28
N ILE A 86 32.71 -10.05 21.57
CA ILE A 86 31.70 -9.48 22.48
C ILE A 86 31.18 -8.13 21.95
N SER A 87 32.05 -7.29 21.40
CA SER A 87 31.65 -5.98 20.86
C SER A 87 30.79 -6.12 19.60
N LYS A 88 31.11 -7.09 18.73
CA LYS A 88 30.34 -7.39 17.52
C LYS A 88 28.95 -7.95 17.84
N GLU A 89 28.85 -8.89 18.76
CA GLU A 89 27.57 -9.49 19.18
C GLU A 89 26.64 -8.42 19.80
N LYS A 90 27.18 -7.57 20.69
CA LYS A 90 26.42 -6.44 21.26
C LYS A 90 25.96 -5.44 20.20
N PHE A 91 26.76 -5.20 19.16
CA PHE A 91 26.38 -4.34 18.05
C PHE A 91 25.24 -4.96 17.23
N LYS A 92 25.36 -6.25 16.86
CA LYS A 92 24.28 -6.98 16.16
C LYS A 92 22.99 -6.97 16.97
N ALA A 93 23.04 -7.25 18.28
CA ALA A 93 21.86 -7.22 19.15
C ALA A 93 21.15 -5.85 19.16
N ARG A 94 21.91 -4.75 19.16
CA ARG A 94 21.33 -3.39 19.02
C ARG A 94 20.63 -3.19 17.68
N GLN A 95 21.23 -3.66 16.57
CA GLN A 95 20.60 -3.57 15.25
C GLN A 95 19.30 -4.36 15.16
N VAL A 96 19.21 -5.52 15.84
CA VAL A 96 17.97 -6.29 15.90
C VAL A 96 16.89 -5.54 16.69
N LEU A 97 17.24 -4.93 17.84
CA LEU A 97 16.30 -4.11 18.62
C LEU A 97 15.79 -2.89 17.82
N GLU A 98 16.66 -2.21 17.08
CA GLU A 98 16.27 -1.11 16.19
C GLU A 98 15.33 -1.60 15.08
N SER A 99 15.59 -2.78 14.53
CA SER A 99 14.74 -3.38 13.48
C SER A 99 13.38 -3.83 14.01
N ILE A 100 13.32 -4.30 15.26
CA ILE A 100 12.06 -4.56 15.97
C ILE A 100 11.23 -3.28 16.08
N GLU A 101 11.82 -2.16 16.51
CA GLU A 101 11.09 -0.90 16.65
C GLU A 101 10.59 -0.36 15.31
N LYS A 102 11.38 -0.52 14.25
CA LYS A 102 10.93 -0.22 12.88
C LYS A 102 9.69 -1.04 12.51
N LEU A 103 9.70 -2.34 12.78
CA LEU A 103 8.58 -3.24 12.48
C LEU A 103 7.32 -2.93 13.32
N ARG A 104 7.51 -2.55 14.59
CA ARG A 104 6.42 -2.07 15.46
C ARG A 104 5.75 -0.82 14.86
N CYS A 105 6.56 0.17 14.48
CA CYS A 105 6.05 1.38 13.82
C CYS A 105 5.31 1.05 12.51
N PHE A 106 5.84 0.14 11.69
CA PHE A 106 5.18 -0.30 10.46
C PHE A 106 3.78 -0.87 10.73
N ALA A 107 3.66 -1.77 11.70
CA ALA A 107 2.39 -2.38 12.07
C ALA A 107 1.37 -1.32 12.55
N GLU A 108 1.76 -0.46 13.49
CA GLU A 108 0.91 0.60 14.04
C GLU A 108 0.38 1.53 12.94
N MET A 109 1.26 1.99 12.04
CA MET A 109 0.88 2.89 10.95
C MET A 109 -0.12 2.24 9.98
N ASN A 110 0.02 0.95 9.71
CA ASN A 110 -0.92 0.25 8.82
C ASN A 110 -2.28 0.03 9.49
N VAL A 111 -2.33 -0.39 10.76
CA VAL A 111 -3.57 -0.49 11.53
C VAL A 111 -4.33 0.85 11.51
N ASP A 112 -3.61 1.94 11.75
CA ASP A 112 -4.17 3.29 11.69
C ASP A 112 -4.62 3.69 10.28
N GLY A 113 -3.87 3.31 9.26
CA GLY A 113 -4.22 3.54 7.86
C GLY A 113 -5.53 2.85 7.47
N PHE A 114 -5.71 1.58 7.82
CA PHE A 114 -6.95 0.83 7.62
C PHE A 114 -8.12 1.47 8.39
N ARG A 115 -7.93 1.81 9.67
CA ARG A 115 -8.94 2.51 10.48
C ARG A 115 -9.38 3.84 9.82
N LYS A 116 -8.41 4.63 9.35
CA LYS A 116 -8.66 5.96 8.76
C LYS A 116 -9.35 5.87 7.40
N ILE A 117 -9.00 4.90 6.56
CA ILE A 117 -9.58 4.80 5.22
C ILE A 117 -11.02 4.26 5.27
N THR A 118 -11.31 3.30 6.15
CA THR A 118 -12.68 2.79 6.32
C THR A 118 -13.58 3.79 7.01
N LYS A 119 -13.08 4.53 8.02
CA LYS A 119 -13.79 5.70 8.56
C LYS A 119 -14.12 6.73 7.49
N LYS A 120 -13.21 6.95 6.53
CA LYS A 120 -13.44 7.88 5.41
C LYS A 120 -14.53 7.34 4.48
N PHE A 121 -14.52 6.05 4.18
CA PHE A 121 -15.55 5.39 3.38
C PHE A 121 -16.93 5.57 4.01
N ASP A 122 -17.09 5.24 5.30
CA ASP A 122 -18.39 5.35 6.00
C ASP A 122 -18.93 6.78 6.00
N LYS A 123 -18.06 7.78 6.18
CA LYS A 123 -18.43 9.19 6.15
C LYS A 123 -18.80 9.75 4.78
N LYS A 124 -18.28 9.16 3.70
CA LYS A 124 -18.38 9.71 2.34
C LYS A 124 -19.34 8.95 1.44
N VAL A 125 -19.49 7.66 1.69
CA VAL A 125 -20.32 6.73 0.92
C VAL A 125 -21.45 6.17 1.79
N GLY A 126 -21.16 5.82 3.05
CA GLY A 126 -22.14 5.23 3.97
C GLY A 126 -23.19 6.19 4.53
N SER A 127 -23.08 7.50 4.26
CA SER A 127 -24.04 8.53 4.71
C SER A 127 -25.06 8.95 3.63
N GLY A 128 -25.02 8.35 2.43
CA GLY A 128 -26.01 8.60 1.37
C GLY A 128 -27.35 7.93 1.66
N ASP A 129 -28.42 8.34 0.97
CA ASP A 129 -29.79 7.85 1.17
C ASP A 129 -29.89 6.32 1.25
N LYS A 130 -30.83 5.84 2.09
CA LYS A 130 -31.05 4.43 2.51
C LYS A 130 -31.22 3.41 1.37
N GLU A 131 -31.31 3.85 0.12
CA GLU A 131 -31.42 3.01 -1.07
C GLU A 131 -30.07 2.67 -1.73
N SER A 132 -28.94 3.22 -1.26
CA SER A 132 -27.64 2.86 -1.82
C SER A 132 -27.27 1.41 -1.44
N ALA A 133 -27.20 0.54 -2.45
CA ALA A 133 -26.81 -0.87 -2.34
C ALA A 133 -25.39 -1.12 -1.77
N LEU A 134 -24.66 -0.05 -1.42
CA LEU A 134 -23.35 -0.10 -0.77
C LEU A 134 -23.39 0.02 0.76
N GLN A 135 -24.57 0.21 1.37
CA GLN A 135 -24.69 0.31 2.82
C GLN A 135 -24.39 -1.03 3.51
N LEU A 136 -23.48 -0.99 4.49
CA LEU A 136 -23.22 -2.10 5.40
C LEU A 136 -23.94 -1.81 6.72
N PRO A 137 -24.71 -2.75 7.30
CA PRO A 137 -25.55 -2.51 8.49
C PRO A 137 -24.80 -1.86 9.66
N ASP A 138 -23.57 -2.29 9.91
CA ASP A 138 -22.73 -1.81 11.02
C ASP A 138 -21.62 -0.84 10.57
N GLY A 139 -21.60 -0.47 9.29
CA GLY A 139 -20.53 0.30 8.65
C GLY A 139 -19.28 -0.53 8.32
N LEU A 140 -18.51 -0.06 7.33
CA LEU A 140 -17.29 -0.73 6.90
C LEU A 140 -16.22 -0.69 7.99
N GLN A 141 -16.10 0.42 8.72
CA GLN A 141 -15.06 0.57 9.73
C GLN A 141 -15.17 -0.46 10.84
N ALA A 142 -16.37 -0.69 11.37
CA ALA A 142 -16.58 -1.67 12.44
C ALA A 142 -16.16 -3.07 11.99
N ARG A 143 -16.66 -3.51 10.82
CA ARG A 143 -16.31 -4.80 10.24
C ARG A 143 -14.81 -4.92 9.94
N MET A 144 -14.20 -3.86 9.41
CA MET A 144 -12.76 -3.84 9.12
C MET A 144 -11.94 -3.99 10.38
N LEU A 145 -12.32 -3.35 11.50
CA LEU A 145 -11.58 -3.47 12.74
C LEU A 145 -11.57 -4.91 13.25
N GLU A 146 -12.67 -5.65 13.11
CA GLU A 146 -12.69 -7.08 13.42
C GLU A 146 -11.86 -7.91 12.44
N VAL A 147 -11.91 -7.60 11.14
CA VAL A 147 -11.08 -8.28 10.14
C VAL A 147 -9.59 -8.06 10.40
N VAL A 148 -9.16 -6.82 10.63
CA VAL A 148 -7.77 -6.45 10.91
C VAL A 148 -7.24 -7.20 12.12
N LYS A 149 -8.06 -7.35 13.18
CA LYS A 149 -7.71 -8.17 14.36
C LYS A 149 -7.45 -9.62 14.04
N THR A 150 -7.77 -10.15 12.86
CA THR A 150 -7.45 -11.55 12.49
C THR A 150 -6.04 -11.70 11.89
N TYR A 151 -5.42 -10.61 11.46
CA TYR A 151 -4.08 -10.59 10.87
C TYR A 151 -2.98 -10.54 11.95
N TYR A 152 -1.75 -10.90 11.58
CA TYR A 152 -0.61 -10.98 12.51
C TYR A 152 -0.06 -9.60 12.86
N PHE A 153 -0.02 -8.68 11.89
CA PHE A 153 0.47 -7.32 12.13
C PHE A 153 -0.41 -6.54 13.13
N ALA A 154 -1.66 -6.96 13.38
CA ALA A 154 -2.52 -6.32 14.38
C ALA A 154 -2.08 -6.63 15.82
N ASP A 155 -1.47 -7.79 16.05
CA ASP A 155 -0.94 -8.20 17.37
C ASP A 155 0.57 -7.95 17.49
N ALA A 156 1.11 -7.03 16.67
CA ALA A 156 2.55 -6.80 16.57
C ALA A 156 3.21 -6.47 17.91
N GLU A 157 2.53 -5.71 18.78
CA GLU A 157 3.05 -5.34 20.10
C GLU A 157 3.46 -6.58 20.92
N GLN A 158 2.52 -7.52 21.14
CA GLN A 158 2.78 -8.74 21.89
C GLN A 158 3.87 -9.60 21.22
N ARG A 159 3.83 -9.71 19.89
CA ARG A 159 4.75 -10.58 19.14
C ARG A 159 6.19 -10.05 19.14
N LEU A 160 6.35 -8.74 19.02
CA LEU A 160 7.64 -8.07 19.00
C LEU A 160 8.22 -7.86 20.39
N ASP A 161 7.37 -7.74 21.42
CA ASP A 161 7.82 -7.74 22.82
C ASP A 161 8.46 -9.06 23.21
N ARG A 162 7.89 -10.18 22.72
CA ARG A 162 8.51 -11.50 22.86
C ARG A 162 9.95 -11.53 22.30
N LEU A 163 10.16 -10.99 21.10
CA LEU A 163 11.49 -10.93 20.47
C LEU A 163 12.43 -9.97 21.23
N SER A 164 11.91 -8.82 21.65
CA SER A 164 12.66 -7.83 22.43
C SER A 164 13.14 -8.44 23.76
N ASN A 165 12.27 -9.20 24.44
CA ASN A 165 12.60 -9.87 25.69
C ASN A 165 13.62 -10.99 25.50
N ALA A 166 13.56 -11.73 24.39
CA ALA A 166 14.58 -12.74 24.06
C ALA A 166 15.98 -12.10 23.94
N ILE A 167 16.09 -10.95 23.30
CA ILE A 167 17.36 -10.22 23.19
C ILE A 167 17.82 -9.68 24.55
N ARG A 168 16.92 -9.13 25.37
CA ARG A 168 17.26 -8.65 26.72
C ARG A 168 17.76 -9.80 27.61
N ASN A 169 17.08 -10.94 27.58
CA ASN A 169 17.51 -12.13 28.29
C ASN A 169 18.91 -12.58 27.86
N TRP A 170 19.15 -12.62 26.54
CA TRP A 170 20.47 -12.91 25.99
C TRP A 170 21.54 -11.90 26.49
N GLN A 171 21.24 -10.60 26.49
CA GLN A 171 22.15 -9.56 26.98
C GLN A 171 22.49 -9.70 28.47
N GLU A 172 21.55 -10.22 29.26
CA GLU A 172 21.71 -10.50 30.69
C GLU A 172 22.36 -11.86 30.97
N GLY A 173 22.76 -12.61 29.93
CA GLY A 173 23.37 -13.93 30.06
C GLY A 173 22.38 -15.03 30.47
N ARG A 174 21.07 -14.77 30.37
CA ARG A 174 20.03 -15.79 30.49
C ARG A 174 19.83 -16.50 29.15
N GLU A 175 19.31 -17.71 29.21
CA GLU A 175 18.94 -18.45 27.99
C GLU A 175 17.96 -17.62 27.16
N ALA A 176 18.28 -17.43 25.88
CA ALA A 176 17.47 -16.70 24.92
C ALA A 176 16.27 -17.57 24.48
N MET A 177 15.41 -17.94 25.42
CA MET A 177 14.22 -18.71 25.11
C MET A 177 13.26 -17.81 24.33
N MET A 178 13.00 -18.15 23.07
CA MET A 178 11.87 -17.60 22.32
C MET A 178 10.65 -18.48 22.60
N PRO A 179 9.62 -17.98 23.31
CA PRO A 179 8.36 -18.70 23.45
C PRO A 179 7.81 -19.10 22.08
N PRO A 180 7.15 -20.27 21.94
CA PRO A 180 6.62 -20.70 20.66
C PRO A 180 5.60 -19.70 20.10
N LEU A 181 5.58 -19.54 18.78
CA LEU A 181 4.57 -18.74 18.10
C LEU A 181 3.20 -19.37 18.33
N VAL A 182 2.29 -18.62 18.94
CA VAL A 182 0.86 -18.97 18.88
C VAL A 182 0.42 -18.77 17.43
N LYS A 183 0.19 -19.89 16.73
CA LYS A 183 -0.32 -19.86 15.36
C LYS A 183 -1.74 -19.32 15.38
N LYS A 184 -1.99 -18.28 14.60
CA LYS A 184 -3.33 -17.73 14.44
C LYS A 184 -3.98 -18.44 13.26
N GLN A 185 -5.13 -19.07 13.49
CA GLN A 185 -5.91 -19.63 12.41
C GLN A 185 -6.52 -18.46 11.63
N LEU A 186 -5.98 -18.14 10.44
CA LEU A 186 -6.53 -17.09 9.60
C LEU A 186 -7.92 -17.54 9.13
N SER A 187 -8.97 -17.02 9.77
CA SER A 187 -10.29 -17.02 9.16
C SER A 187 -10.22 -16.06 7.97
N HIS A 188 -10.29 -16.58 6.74
CA HIS A 188 -10.44 -15.77 5.53
C HIS A 188 -11.82 -15.12 5.57
N LEU A 189 -12.01 -14.09 6.42
CA LEU A 189 -13.19 -13.25 6.38
C LEU A 189 -13.10 -12.49 5.07
N SER A 190 -13.75 -13.05 4.05
CA SER A 190 -14.03 -12.29 2.84
C SER A 190 -14.75 -11.04 3.31
N LEU A 191 -14.26 -9.89 2.88
CA LEU A 191 -14.82 -8.58 3.21
C LEU A 191 -16.28 -8.44 2.78
N GLY A 192 -16.86 -9.49 2.18
CA GLY A 192 -18.25 -9.64 1.82
C GLY A 192 -18.67 -8.36 1.17
N VAL A 193 -18.12 -8.14 -0.03
CA VAL A 193 -18.59 -7.11 -0.94
C VAL A 193 -20.11 -7.19 -0.85
N PRO A 194 -20.81 -6.13 -0.38
CA PRO A 194 -22.27 -6.16 -0.38
C PRO A 194 -22.65 -6.49 -1.82
N LEU A 195 -23.24 -7.68 -1.99
CA LEU A 195 -23.68 -8.21 -3.26
C LEU A 195 -24.65 -7.17 -3.82
N LEU A 196 -24.13 -6.28 -4.67
CA LEU A 196 -24.92 -5.57 -5.64
C LEU A 196 -25.75 -6.64 -6.32
N SER A 197 -27.06 -6.62 -6.05
CA SER A 197 -28.04 -7.61 -6.45
C SER A 197 -27.61 -8.38 -7.70
N GLN A 198 -27.27 -9.65 -7.54
CA GLN A 198 -27.29 -10.59 -8.66
C GLN A 198 -28.74 -10.70 -9.12
N GLN A 199 -29.22 -9.73 -9.89
CA GLN A 199 -30.29 -10.04 -10.84
C GLN A 199 -29.63 -10.90 -11.91
N GLU A 200 -30.10 -12.13 -12.02
CA GLU A 200 -29.77 -13.08 -13.07
C GLU A 200 -30.07 -12.46 -14.44
N GLU A 201 -29.11 -11.77 -15.06
CA GLU A 201 -29.15 -11.56 -16.50
C GLU A 201 -28.64 -12.83 -17.18
N LYS A 202 -29.58 -13.73 -17.50
CA LYS A 202 -29.38 -14.81 -18.47
C LYS A 202 -29.16 -14.18 -19.86
N GLY A 203 -27.92 -13.83 -20.17
CA GLY A 203 -27.48 -13.36 -21.48
C GLY A 203 -26.17 -14.05 -21.91
N PRO A 204 -25.91 -14.23 -23.22
CA PRO A 204 -24.88 -15.14 -23.68
C PRO A 204 -23.47 -14.68 -23.28
N ARG A 205 -22.66 -15.64 -22.83
CA ARG A 205 -21.26 -15.45 -22.43
C ARG A 205 -20.46 -14.82 -23.56
N ILE A 206 -20.23 -13.52 -23.49
CA ILE A 206 -19.18 -12.87 -24.26
C ILE A 206 -17.86 -13.15 -23.53
N VAL A 207 -17.04 -14.00 -24.16
CA VAL A 207 -15.67 -14.31 -23.74
C VAL A 207 -14.87 -13.00 -23.67
N LEU A 208 -14.44 -12.64 -22.47
CA LEU A 208 -13.51 -11.54 -22.22
C LEU A 208 -12.16 -11.84 -22.89
N LYS A 209 -11.99 -11.36 -24.13
CA LYS A 209 -10.66 -11.22 -24.73
C LYS A 209 -9.88 -10.17 -23.94
N THR A 210 -8.71 -10.58 -23.50
CA THR A 210 -7.75 -9.87 -22.67
C THR A 210 -7.38 -8.49 -23.23
N ARG A 211 -7.50 -7.47 -22.36
CA ARG A 211 -7.34 -6.04 -22.66
C ARG A 211 -5.85 -5.64 -22.75
N LYS A 212 -5.11 -6.20 -23.72
CA LYS A 212 -3.81 -5.65 -24.19
C LYS A 212 -4.00 -4.50 -25.21
N PHE A 213 -5.21 -4.31 -25.72
CA PHE A 213 -5.50 -3.33 -26.79
C PHE A 213 -5.55 -1.87 -26.30
N PHE A 214 -5.99 -1.65 -25.05
CA PHE A 214 -6.29 -0.29 -24.57
C PHE A 214 -5.02 0.57 -24.33
N TRP A 215 -3.89 -0.04 -23.99
CA TRP A 215 -2.64 0.68 -23.77
C TRP A 215 -1.96 1.15 -25.07
N LYS A 216 -2.18 0.47 -26.21
CA LYS A 216 -1.67 0.95 -27.51
C LYS A 216 -2.43 2.18 -28.00
N SER A 217 -3.76 2.18 -27.83
CA SER A 217 -4.59 3.33 -28.21
C SER A 217 -4.36 4.55 -27.30
N PHE A 218 -4.12 4.36 -26.00
CA PHE A 218 -3.81 5.46 -25.10
C PHE A 218 -2.45 6.11 -25.40
N ARG A 219 -1.43 5.31 -25.75
CA ARG A 219 -0.11 5.82 -26.14
C ARG A 219 -0.14 6.57 -27.49
N TRP A 220 -1.00 6.15 -28.42
CA TRP A 220 -1.26 6.86 -29.67
C TRP A 220 -2.01 8.18 -29.44
N LEU A 221 -3.01 8.18 -28.55
CA LEU A 221 -3.80 9.36 -28.22
C LEU A 221 -2.95 10.45 -27.54
N VAL A 222 -2.12 10.09 -26.55
CA VAL A 222 -1.24 11.05 -25.86
C VAL A 222 -0.22 11.65 -26.83
N ARG A 223 0.29 10.87 -27.80
CA ARG A 223 1.22 11.38 -28.80
C ARG A 223 0.54 12.39 -29.74
N ASN A 224 -0.64 12.07 -30.26
CA ASN A 224 -1.31 12.93 -31.24
C ASN A 224 -1.97 14.17 -30.63
N VAL A 225 -2.52 14.07 -29.42
CA VAL A 225 -3.09 15.23 -28.71
C VAL A 225 -1.98 16.19 -28.26
N GLY A 226 -0.82 15.67 -27.85
CA GLY A 226 0.35 16.50 -27.54
C GLY A 226 0.85 17.30 -28.75
N PHE A 227 0.90 16.69 -29.94
CA PHE A 227 1.26 17.37 -31.19
C PHE A 227 0.26 18.46 -31.58
N LEU A 228 -1.03 18.23 -31.37
CA LEU A 228 -2.07 19.21 -31.69
C LEU A 228 -1.97 20.45 -30.78
N ILE A 229 -1.72 20.25 -29.49
CA ILE A 229 -1.54 21.34 -28.53
C ILE A 229 -0.27 22.15 -28.84
N LEU A 230 0.85 21.48 -29.17
CA LEU A 230 2.10 22.14 -29.51
C LEU A 230 2.00 22.96 -30.81
N SER A 231 1.31 22.43 -31.82
CA SER A 231 1.11 23.14 -33.10
C SER A 231 0.20 24.36 -32.95
N ILE A 232 -0.86 24.27 -32.13
CA ILE A 232 -1.72 25.42 -31.81
C ILE A 232 -0.92 26.49 -31.05
N ALA A 233 -0.07 26.11 -30.09
CA ALA A 233 0.75 27.05 -29.34
C ALA A 233 1.75 27.81 -30.25
N ILE A 234 2.39 27.12 -31.20
CA ILE A 234 3.31 27.75 -32.17
C ILE A 234 2.56 28.70 -33.12
N ALA A 235 1.36 28.32 -33.57
CA ALA A 235 0.54 29.18 -34.43
C ALA A 235 0.09 30.46 -33.71
N LEU A 236 -0.28 30.35 -32.43
CA LEU A 236 -0.64 31.51 -31.61
C LEU A 236 0.56 32.43 -31.35
N LEU A 237 1.76 31.86 -31.12
CA LEU A 237 2.99 32.63 -30.99
C LEU A 237 3.34 33.36 -32.30
N ALA A 238 3.19 32.71 -33.45
CA ALA A 238 3.43 33.34 -34.76
C ALA A 238 2.43 34.48 -35.07
N PHE A 239 1.20 34.40 -34.56
CA PHE A 239 0.20 35.47 -34.71
C PHE A 239 0.38 36.63 -33.73
N ALA A 240 0.93 36.35 -32.54
CA ALA A 240 1.14 37.37 -31.49
C ALA A 240 2.48 38.12 -31.64
N ASP A 241 3.43 37.59 -32.40
CA ASP A 241 4.76 38.18 -32.53
C ASP A 241 4.80 39.30 -33.59
N LEU A 242 4.98 40.54 -33.14
CA LEU A 242 5.08 41.75 -33.98
C LEU A 242 6.54 42.12 -34.33
N SER A 243 7.47 41.16 -34.26
CA SER A 243 8.90 41.41 -34.51
C SER A 243 9.31 40.99 -35.94
N PRO A 244 9.91 41.89 -36.76
CA PRO A 244 10.24 41.62 -38.17
C PRO A 244 11.45 40.69 -38.37
N LYS A 245 11.98 40.05 -37.32
CA LYS A 245 13.23 39.27 -37.36
C LYS A 245 13.05 37.75 -37.48
N LEU A 246 11.83 37.22 -37.32
CA LEU A 246 11.54 35.82 -37.59
C LEU A 246 10.62 35.68 -38.80
N THR A 247 11.16 35.13 -39.89
CA THR A 247 10.37 34.82 -41.09
C THR A 247 9.59 33.52 -40.89
N MET A 248 8.46 33.35 -41.60
CA MET A 248 7.65 32.12 -41.56
C MET A 248 8.46 30.85 -41.83
N ARG A 249 9.59 30.96 -42.56
CA ARG A 249 10.53 29.85 -42.78
C ARG A 249 11.19 29.37 -41.48
N SER A 250 11.52 30.28 -40.56
CA SER A 250 12.13 29.93 -39.26
C SER A 250 11.17 29.16 -38.36
N TYR A 251 9.90 29.57 -38.33
CA TYR A 251 8.84 28.85 -37.58
C TYR A 251 8.59 27.45 -38.15
N PHE A 252 8.61 27.31 -39.48
CA PHE A 252 8.49 26.01 -40.13
C PHE A 252 9.69 25.09 -39.80
N THR A 253 10.92 25.63 -39.79
CA THR A 253 12.10 24.83 -39.43
C THR A 253 12.04 24.33 -37.99
N ILE A 254 11.64 25.17 -37.03
CA ILE A 254 11.47 24.76 -35.61
C ILE A 254 10.37 23.70 -35.47
N TRP A 255 9.28 23.82 -36.23
CA TRP A 255 8.22 22.83 -36.23
C TRP A 255 8.69 21.48 -36.79
N VAL A 256 9.42 21.48 -37.90
CA VAL A 256 9.94 20.26 -38.53
C VAL A 256 11.00 19.59 -37.66
N THR A 257 11.91 20.35 -37.02
CA THR A 257 12.96 19.78 -36.16
C THR A 257 12.45 19.32 -34.79
N GLY A 258 11.34 19.88 -34.28
CA GLY A 258 10.69 19.42 -33.06
C GLY A 258 9.77 18.19 -33.22
N CYS A 259 9.52 17.75 -34.46
CA CYS A 259 8.64 16.60 -34.77
C CYS A 259 9.38 15.27 -35.01
N VAL A 260 10.71 15.25 -35.00
CA VAL A 260 11.56 14.04 -35.13
C VAL A 260 11.96 13.54 -33.75
#